data_AF-A0AAD9TR93-F1
#
_entry.id   AF-A0AAD9TR93-F1
#
_cell.length_a   1.000
_cell.length_b   1.000
_cell.length_c   1.000
_cell.angle_alpha   90.00
_cell.angle_beta   90.00
_cell.angle_gamma   90.00
#
_symmetry.space_group_name_H-M   'P 1'
#
loop_
_entity.id
_entity.type
_entity.pdbx_description
1 polymer ?
#
loop_
_entity_poly.entity_id
_entity_poly.type
_entity_poly.pdbx_seq_one_letter_code
_entity_poly.pdbx_strand_id
1 'polypeptide(L)'
;MNGMTFFGSVASFCRKHGIHMPNMSDRYMEGTRRSCQQKNNITIEYYYHFNIFNVATDFQLVELDSRFKKETMELLVLSEASNPMNGFKSFKIDSIYTLAEKFYSKDFTEDELKALKRQLEHYKFDVLGQP
;
A
#
# COMPACT_ATOMS: atom_id res chain seq x y z
N MET A 1 9.17 11.15 -6.29
CA MET A 1 9.50 10.30 -7.45
C MET A 1 9.79 11.23 -8.63
N ASN A 2 10.95 11.15 -9.26
CA ASN A 2 11.25 11.96 -10.44
C ASN A 2 10.51 11.36 -11.65
N GLY A 3 9.74 12.15 -12.40
CA GLY A 3 8.93 11.66 -13.53
C GLY A 3 9.68 10.81 -14.57
N MET A 4 10.99 11.04 -14.73
CA MET A 4 11.86 10.23 -15.60
C MET A 4 11.96 8.74 -15.17
N THR A 5 11.86 8.41 -13.88
CA THR A 5 11.98 7.01 -13.42
C THR A 5 10.67 6.22 -13.56
N PHE A 6 9.52 6.91 -13.53
CA PHE A 6 8.20 6.28 -13.67
C PHE A 6 7.98 5.76 -15.09
N PHE A 7 8.15 6.60 -16.12
CA PHE A 7 7.96 6.17 -17.51
C PHE A 7 8.97 5.13 -17.95
N GLY A 8 10.21 5.16 -17.44
CA GLY A 8 11.18 4.10 -17.66
C GLY A 8 10.69 2.74 -17.14
N SER A 9 10.04 2.73 -15.97
CA SER A 9 9.47 1.53 -15.37
C SER A 9 8.25 1.01 -16.15
N VAL A 10 7.36 1.92 -16.56
CA VAL A 10 6.20 1.58 -17.41
C VAL A 10 6.65 1.02 -18.76
N ALA A 11 7.64 1.65 -19.41
CA ALA A 11 8.19 1.17 -20.68
C ALA A 11 8.81 -0.22 -20.56
N SER A 12 9.54 -0.48 -19.48
CA SER A 12 10.12 -1.79 -19.18
C SER A 12 9.03 -2.86 -19.01
N PHE A 13 7.99 -2.55 -18.25
CA PHE A 13 6.83 -3.44 -18.05
C PHE A 13 6.10 -3.73 -19.37
N CYS A 14 5.76 -2.70 -20.15
CA CYS A 14 5.08 -2.86 -21.43
C CYS A 14 5.88 -3.75 -22.39
N ARG A 15 7.19 -3.53 -22.49
CA ARG A 15 8.09 -4.36 -23.30
C ARG A 15 8.10 -5.82 -22.84
N LYS A 16 8.17 -6.06 -21.54
CA LYS A 16 8.15 -7.42 -20.96
C LYS A 16 6.86 -8.17 -21.28
N HIS A 17 5.74 -7.46 -21.38
CA HIS A 17 4.41 -8.05 -21.59
C HIS A 17 3.88 -7.91 -23.03
N GLY A 18 4.71 -7.46 -23.98
CA GLY A 18 4.31 -7.29 -25.39
C GLY A 18 3.26 -6.20 -25.60
N ILE A 19 3.13 -5.25 -24.67
CA ILE A 19 2.17 -4.14 -24.76
C ILE A 19 2.81 -3.03 -25.58
N HIS A 20 2.16 -2.64 -26.68
CA HIS A 20 2.62 -1.53 -27.52
C HIS A 20 2.48 -0.19 -26.77
N MET A 21 3.59 0.54 -26.65
CA MET A 21 3.63 1.84 -25.99
C MET A 21 3.60 2.95 -27.05
N PRO A 22 2.71 3.96 -26.92
CA PRO A 22 2.73 5.11 -27.81
C PRO A 22 4.00 5.95 -27.58
N ASN A 23 4.41 6.71 -28.60
CA ASN A 23 5.51 7.67 -28.44
C ASN A 23 5.05 8.80 -27.50
N MET A 24 5.68 8.89 -26.34
CA MET A 24 5.28 9.82 -25.28
C MET A 24 5.47 11.29 -25.65
N SER A 25 6.36 11.59 -26.60
CA SER A 25 6.56 12.94 -27.14
C SER A 25 5.54 13.34 -28.22
N ASP A 26 4.72 12.40 -28.71
CA ASP A 26 3.68 12.73 -29.68
C ASP A 26 2.60 13.60 -29.03
N ARG A 27 1.85 14.31 -29.87
CA ARG A 27 0.69 15.09 -29.41
C ARG A 27 -0.44 14.16 -29.03
N TYR A 28 -1.05 14.42 -27.89
CA TYR A 28 -2.29 13.77 -27.51
C TYR A 28 -3.44 14.27 -28.41
N MET A 29 -4.22 13.36 -28.99
CA MET A 29 -5.40 13.66 -29.79
C MET A 29 -6.62 12.99 -29.17
N GLU A 30 -7.60 13.78 -28.74
CA GLU A 30 -8.81 13.29 -28.09
C GLU A 30 -9.85 12.87 -29.14
N GLY A 31 -9.91 11.57 -29.44
CA GLY A 31 -10.93 10.96 -30.32
C GLY A 31 -10.60 10.91 -31.81
N THR A 32 -11.43 10.16 -32.57
CA THR A 32 -11.26 9.88 -34.01
C THR A 32 -12.04 10.83 -34.94
N ARG A 33 -12.76 11.83 -34.42
CA ARG A 33 -13.67 12.69 -35.21
C ARG A 33 -13.08 14.07 -35.50
N ARG A 34 -13.14 14.44 -36.79
CA ARG A 34 -12.55 15.64 -37.44
C ARG A 34 -13.05 17.01 -36.94
N SER A 35 -13.79 17.10 -35.85
CA SER A 35 -14.28 18.38 -35.29
C SER A 35 -14.01 18.56 -33.79
N CYS A 36 -13.35 17.60 -33.13
CA CYS A 36 -13.10 17.64 -31.69
C CYS A 36 -11.69 18.16 -31.39
N GLN A 37 -11.62 19.49 -31.27
CA GLN A 37 -10.88 20.20 -30.22
C GLN A 37 -9.36 19.96 -30.12
N GLN A 38 -8.62 20.82 -30.85
CA GLN A 38 -7.25 21.27 -30.52
C GLN A 38 -7.23 22.02 -29.15
N LYS A 39 -7.72 21.39 -28.08
CA LYS A 39 -7.95 22.15 -26.85
C LYS A 39 -6.68 22.47 -26.08
N ASN A 40 -5.59 21.71 -26.25
CA ASN A 40 -4.26 22.04 -25.74
C ASN A 40 -3.18 21.22 -26.49
N ASN A 41 -2.04 21.83 -26.86
CA ASN A 41 -0.87 21.13 -27.43
C ASN A 41 -0.13 20.31 -26.34
N ILE A 42 -0.82 19.40 -25.66
CA ILE A 42 -0.22 18.54 -24.64
C ILE A 42 0.33 17.26 -25.26
N THR A 43 1.41 16.76 -24.69
CA THR A 43 2.01 15.48 -25.09
C THR A 43 1.21 14.30 -24.55
N ILE A 44 1.35 13.14 -25.17
CA ILE A 44 0.81 11.87 -24.66
C ILE A 44 1.32 11.61 -23.24
N GLU A 45 2.59 11.92 -22.97
CA GLU A 45 3.18 11.84 -21.63
C GLU A 45 2.36 12.64 -20.59
N TYR A 46 2.09 13.90 -20.90
CA TYR A 46 1.36 14.79 -20.00
C TYR A 46 -0.05 14.25 -19.72
N TYR A 47 -0.76 13.82 -20.77
CA TYR A 47 -2.10 13.27 -20.62
C TYR A 47 -2.11 12.03 -19.72
N TYR A 48 -1.27 11.03 -19.98
CA TYR A 48 -1.26 9.82 -19.15
C TYR A 48 -0.82 10.12 -17.72
N HIS A 49 0.21 10.96 -17.52
CA HIS A 49 0.70 11.26 -16.19
C HIS A 49 -0.34 12.05 -15.36
N PHE A 50 -0.79 13.20 -15.87
CA PHE A 50 -1.60 14.14 -15.10
C PHE A 50 -3.10 13.84 -15.17
N ASN A 51 -3.61 13.38 -16.32
CA ASN A 51 -5.05 13.20 -16.49
C ASN A 51 -5.53 11.77 -16.19
N ILE A 52 -4.65 10.77 -16.28
CA ILE A 52 -5.01 9.37 -16.07
C ILE A 52 -4.40 8.83 -14.78
N PHE A 53 -3.07 8.82 -14.66
CA PHE A 53 -2.40 8.18 -13.52
C PHE A 53 -2.60 8.94 -12.22
N ASN A 54 -2.52 10.26 -12.22
CA ASN A 54 -2.81 11.03 -11.00
C ASN A 54 -4.27 10.86 -10.58
N VAL A 55 -5.23 10.96 -11.51
CA VAL A 55 -6.65 10.73 -11.22
C VAL A 55 -6.90 9.34 -10.67
N ALA A 56 -6.29 8.31 -11.26
CA ALA A 56 -6.39 6.94 -10.76
C ALA A 56 -5.74 6.80 -9.36
N THR A 57 -4.60 7.44 -9.13
CA THR A 57 -3.91 7.43 -7.83
C THR A 57 -4.76 8.12 -6.77
N ASP A 58 -5.30 9.29 -7.05
CA ASP A 58 -6.18 10.03 -6.15
C ASP A 58 -7.44 9.22 -5.82
N PHE A 59 -8.04 8.56 -6.82
CA PHE A 59 -9.17 7.66 -6.60
C PHE A 59 -8.82 6.50 -5.66
N GLN A 60 -7.66 5.86 -5.87
CA GLN A 60 -7.19 4.78 -5.00
C GLN A 60 -6.91 5.28 -3.57
N LEU A 61 -6.33 6.47 -3.42
CA LEU A 61 -6.09 7.07 -2.10
C LEU A 61 -7.40 7.34 -1.36
N VAL A 62 -8.39 7.93 -2.04
CA VAL A 62 -9.72 8.17 -1.47
C VAL A 62 -10.40 6.86 -1.08
N GLU A 63 -10.34 5.85 -1.94
CA GLU A 63 -10.92 4.53 -1.66
C GLU A 63 -10.23 3.88 -0.45
N LEU A 64 -8.90 3.91 -0.40
CA LEU A 64 -8.12 3.39 0.73
C LEU A 64 -8.46 4.11 2.03
N ASP A 65 -8.50 5.44 2.04
CA ASP A 65 -8.86 6.23 3.22
C ASP A 65 -10.29 5.94 3.69
N SER A 66 -11.21 5.66 2.76
CA SER A 66 -12.59 5.30 3.08
C SER A 66 -12.73 3.91 3.70
N ARG A 67 -11.95 2.92 3.21
CA ARG A 67 -11.99 1.52 3.65
C ARG A 67 -11.17 1.28 4.91
N PHE A 68 -10.00 1.90 4.99
CA PHE A 68 -9.04 1.76 6.08
C PHE A 68 -9.08 3.00 6.96
N LYS A 69 -10.16 3.13 7.72
CA LYS A 69 -10.25 4.13 8.79
C LYS A 69 -9.08 3.97 9.76
N LYS A 70 -8.79 5.03 10.53
CA LYS A 70 -7.69 5.07 11.51
C LYS A 70 -7.61 3.80 12.38
N GLU A 71 -8.74 3.30 12.86
CA GLU A 71 -8.81 2.09 13.69
C GLU A 71 -8.40 0.82 12.91
N THR A 72 -8.88 0.65 11.67
CA THR A 72 -8.49 -0.46 10.80
C THR A 72 -7.01 -0.40 10.45
N MET A 73 -6.48 0.78 10.17
CA MET A 73 -5.05 0.98 9.92
C MET A 73 -4.21 0.61 11.14
N GLU A 74 -4.63 1.04 12.32
CA GLU A 74 -3.96 0.70 13.58
C GLU A 74 -4.00 -0.81 13.84
N LEU A 75 -5.15 -1.48 13.62
CA LEU A 75 -5.27 -2.94 13.70
C LEU A 75 -4.25 -3.63 12.78
N LEU A 76 -4.13 -3.20 11.52
CA LEU A 76 -3.21 -3.78 10.54
C LEU A 76 -1.74 -3.59 10.94
N VAL A 77 -1.38 -2.39 11.41
CA VAL A 77 -0.02 -2.09 11.89
C VAL A 77 0.34 -2.94 13.10
N LEU A 78 -0.58 -3.09 14.07
CA LEU A 78 -0.35 -3.95 15.24
C LEU A 78 -0.27 -5.43 14.84
N SER A 79 -1.07 -5.85 13.86
CA SER A 79 -1.07 -7.23 13.34
C SER A 79 0.26 -7.61 12.66
N GLU A 80 1.06 -6.63 12.23
CA GLU A 80 2.40 -6.87 11.69
C GLU A 80 3.31 -7.62 12.69
N ALA A 81 3.07 -7.48 13.99
CA ALA A 81 3.83 -8.21 15.01
C ALA A 81 3.64 -9.74 14.95
N SER A 82 2.58 -10.20 14.29
CA SER A 82 2.31 -11.63 14.07
C SER A 82 2.79 -12.13 12.70
N ASN A 83 3.49 -11.30 11.93
CA ASN A 83 3.95 -11.65 10.58
C ASN A 83 5.11 -12.68 10.63
N PRO A 84 4.96 -13.89 10.08
CA PRO A 84 6.02 -14.91 10.11
C PRO A 84 7.20 -14.59 9.19
N MET A 85 7.07 -13.59 8.29
CA MET A 85 8.12 -13.22 7.34
C MET A 85 9.44 -12.90 8.04
N ASN A 86 10.53 -13.45 7.49
CA ASN A 86 11.88 -13.32 8.04
C ASN A 86 12.00 -13.76 9.50
N GLY A 87 11.26 -14.81 9.90
CA GLY A 87 11.33 -15.37 11.25
C GLY A 87 10.75 -14.45 12.31
N PHE A 88 9.58 -13.87 12.04
CA PHE A 88 8.91 -12.92 12.95
C PHE A 88 9.75 -11.67 13.28
N LYS A 89 10.46 -11.14 12.29
CA LYS A 89 11.32 -9.94 12.47
C LYS A 89 10.56 -8.72 13.04
N SER A 90 9.28 -8.59 12.74
CA SER A 90 8.43 -7.48 13.22
C SER A 90 7.80 -7.75 14.60
N PHE A 91 8.11 -8.87 15.25
CA PHE A 91 7.54 -9.25 16.55
C PHE A 91 7.79 -8.18 17.60
N LYS A 92 6.72 -7.75 18.27
CA LYS A 92 6.74 -6.79 19.36
C LYS A 92 5.64 -7.17 20.35
N ILE A 93 6.05 -7.43 21.60
CA ILE A 93 5.13 -7.82 22.68
C ILE A 93 4.06 -6.76 22.88
N ASP A 94 4.44 -5.49 22.98
CA ASP A 94 3.51 -4.39 23.18
C ASP A 94 2.48 -4.28 22.03
N SER A 95 2.88 -4.60 20.80
CA SER A 95 1.96 -4.58 19.66
C SER A 95 0.90 -5.68 19.75
N ILE A 96 1.29 -6.91 20.10
CA ILE A 96 0.35 -8.03 20.28
C ILE A 96 -0.52 -7.82 21.52
N TYR A 97 0.05 -7.30 22.61
CA TYR A 97 -0.71 -6.95 23.81
C TYR A 97 -1.76 -5.87 23.51
N THR A 98 -1.36 -4.79 22.83
CA THR A 98 -2.28 -3.71 22.43
C THR A 98 -3.36 -4.24 21.49
N LEU A 99 -3.02 -5.17 20.59
CA LEU A 99 -3.98 -5.83 19.70
C LEU A 99 -5.06 -6.56 20.51
N ALA A 100 -4.66 -7.39 21.48
CA ALA A 100 -5.57 -8.14 22.34
C ALA A 100 -6.42 -7.20 23.22
N GLU A 101 -5.79 -6.24 23.88
CA GLU A 101 -6.45 -5.31 24.80
C GLU A 101 -7.43 -4.37 24.10
N LYS A 102 -7.07 -3.84 22.92
CA LYS A 102 -7.86 -2.81 22.24
C LYS A 102 -8.87 -3.38 21.26
N PHE A 103 -8.49 -4.36 20.46
CA PHE A 103 -9.31 -4.86 19.35
C PHE A 103 -10.02 -6.18 19.65
N TYR A 104 -9.51 -6.96 20.60
CA TYR A 104 -10.11 -8.22 21.07
C TYR A 104 -10.51 -8.15 22.54
N SER A 105 -10.90 -6.96 23.02
CA SER A 105 -11.22 -6.71 24.44
C SER A 105 -12.37 -7.56 25.00
N LYS A 106 -13.18 -8.17 24.14
CA LYS A 106 -14.26 -9.09 24.53
C LYS A 106 -13.80 -10.54 24.67
N ASP A 107 -12.65 -10.87 24.09
CA ASP A 107 -12.11 -12.23 24.04
C ASP A 107 -11.09 -12.48 25.15
N PHE A 108 -10.67 -11.43 25.87
CA PHE A 108 -9.71 -11.52 26.97
C PHE A 108 -10.22 -10.83 28.23
N THR A 109 -10.11 -11.52 29.36
CA THR A 109 -10.16 -10.92 30.69
C THR A 109 -8.85 -10.23 31.04
N GLU A 110 -8.85 -9.39 32.08
CA GLU A 110 -7.63 -8.70 32.54
C GLU A 110 -6.54 -9.68 32.99
N ASP A 111 -6.91 -10.79 33.63
CA ASP A 111 -5.97 -11.81 34.05
C ASP A 111 -5.41 -12.61 32.86
N GLU A 112 -6.21 -12.85 31.82
CA GLU A 112 -5.76 -13.46 30.57
C GLU A 112 -4.82 -12.53 29.80
N LEU A 113 -5.04 -11.21 29.80
CA LEU A 113 -4.09 -10.25 29.21
C LEU A 113 -2.75 -10.23 29.96
N LYS A 114 -2.77 -10.28 31.30
CA LYS A 114 -1.53 -10.42 32.11
C LYS A 114 -0.82 -11.74 31.83
N ALA A 115 -1.57 -12.83 31.65
CA ALA A 115 -1.02 -14.13 31.27
C ALA A 115 -0.42 -14.10 29.86
N LEU A 116 -1.12 -13.51 28.89
CA LEU A 116 -0.66 -13.31 27.52
C LEU A 116 0.67 -12.57 27.51
N LYS A 117 0.81 -11.46 28.25
CA LYS A 117 2.07 -10.72 28.33
C LYS A 117 3.23 -11.60 28.79
N ARG A 118 3.03 -12.40 29.85
CA ARG A 118 4.05 -13.36 30.33
C ARG A 118 4.39 -14.43 29.27
N GLN A 119 3.38 -14.96 28.58
CA GLN A 119 3.59 -15.95 27.51
C GLN A 119 4.37 -15.37 26.33
N LEU A 120 4.11 -14.11 25.96
CA LEU A 120 4.83 -13.43 24.89
C LEU A 120 6.30 -13.17 25.24
N GLU A 121 6.61 -12.87 26.51
CA GLU A 121 8.00 -12.80 26.97
C GLU A 121 8.69 -14.16 26.78
N HIS A 122 8.09 -15.25 27.23
CA HIS A 122 8.63 -16.59 27.02
C HIS A 122 8.83 -16.92 25.53
N TYR A 123 7.85 -16.61 24.68
CA TYR A 123 7.95 -16.82 23.23
C TYR A 123 9.15 -16.09 22.63
N LYS A 124 9.42 -14.85 23.06
CA LYS A 124 10.55 -14.06 22.58
C LYS A 124 11.90 -14.74 22.88
N PHE A 125 12.06 -15.28 24.08
CA PHE A 125 13.27 -15.99 24.47
C PHE A 125 13.38 -17.36 23.79
N ASP A 126 12.31 -18.16 23.84
CA ASP A 126 12.34 -19.58 23.47
C ASP A 126 12.29 -19.81 21.96
N VAL A 127 11.53 -18.99 21.22
CA VAL A 127 11.28 -19.20 19.78
C VAL A 127 12.11 -18.25 18.92
N LEU A 128 12.26 -16.99 19.34
CA LEU A 128 13.00 -16.00 18.56
C LEU A 128 14.48 -15.93 18.93
N GLY A 129 14.87 -16.51 20.06
CA GLY A 129 16.24 -16.46 20.57
C GLY A 129 16.72 -15.03 20.83
N GLN A 130 15.79 -14.09 21.06
CA GLN A 130 16.09 -12.68 21.30
C GLN A 130 16.03 -12.41 22.81
N PRO A 131 17.11 -11.90 23.43
CA PRO A 131 17.08 -11.49 24.84
C PRO A 131 16.15 -10.30 25.08
#